data_AF-A0A965RN83-F1
#
_entry.id   AF-A0A965RN83-F1
#
_cell.length_a   1.000
_cell.length_b   1.000
_cell.length_c   1.000
_cell.angle_alpha   90.00
_cell.angle_beta   90.00
_cell.angle_gamma   90.00
#
_symmetry.space_group_name_H-M   'P 1'
#
loop_
_entity.id
_entity.type
_entity.pdbx_description
1 polymer ?
#
loop_
_entity_poly.entity_id
_entity_poly.type
_entity_poly.pdbx_seq_one_letter_code
_entity_poly.pdbx_strand_id
1 'polypeptide(L)'
;MLRTLAVFAIALLIAVPAQAQIGQQVLEALQKGDRAAIKQLIDSNPTEAGAIARSIVSFVRESVPNNPDFLGEQMETVSTLCGGDVKADDATGLAQELRGLVSALKESAQQTGEQNSAMLASALGCAGSPAIVAVDPELYSLLLVD
;
A
#
# COMPACT_ATOMS: atom_id res chain seq x y z
N MET A 1 -28.94 -18.86 49.45
CA MET A 1 -28.28 -17.55 49.68
C MET A 1 -26.88 -17.67 49.11
N LEU A 2 -26.65 -17.37 47.84
CA LEU A 2 -26.30 -16.06 47.24
C LEU A 2 -24.86 -15.61 47.56
N ARG A 3 -24.14 -15.23 46.48
CA ARG A 3 -22.90 -14.40 46.42
C ARG A 3 -21.58 -15.20 46.48
N THR A 4 -20.61 -15.07 45.58
CA THR A 4 -20.32 -14.06 44.55
C THR A 4 -19.31 -14.69 43.58
N LEU A 5 -19.69 -14.93 42.32
CA LEU A 5 -18.73 -15.18 41.24
C LEU A 5 -18.22 -13.81 40.78
N ALA A 6 -17.02 -13.45 41.21
CA ALA A 6 -16.31 -12.31 40.66
C ALA A 6 -15.82 -12.68 39.26
N VAL A 7 -16.63 -12.35 38.25
CA VAL A 7 -16.20 -12.38 36.85
C VAL A 7 -15.24 -11.21 36.66
N PHE A 8 -13.93 -11.50 36.68
CA PHE A 8 -12.91 -10.60 36.17
C PHE A 8 -13.07 -10.52 34.65
N ALA A 9 -13.88 -9.56 34.19
CA ALA A 9 -13.83 -9.10 32.81
C ALA A 9 -12.54 -8.28 32.65
N ILE A 10 -11.46 -8.95 32.28
CA ILE A 10 -10.26 -8.29 31.78
C ILE A 10 -10.64 -7.73 30.42
N ALA A 11 -10.98 -6.44 30.37
CA ALA A 11 -11.06 -5.70 29.13
C ALA A 11 -9.65 -5.63 28.53
N LEU A 12 -9.34 -6.58 27.64
CA LEU A 12 -8.15 -6.57 26.82
C LEU A 12 -8.29 -5.39 25.85
N LEU A 13 -7.80 -4.21 26.23
CA LEU A 13 -7.56 -3.11 25.29
C LEU A 13 -6.46 -3.58 24.35
N ILE A 14 -6.84 -4.18 23.22
CA ILE A 14 -5.92 -4.41 22.11
C ILE A 14 -5.68 -3.02 21.52
N ALA A 15 -4.56 -2.40 21.91
CA ALA A 15 -4.08 -1.20 21.23
C ALA A 15 -3.81 -1.61 19.79
N VAL A 16 -4.71 -1.23 18.88
CA VAL A 16 -4.45 -1.34 17.45
C VAL A 16 -3.20 -0.51 17.19
N PRO A 17 -2.12 -1.09 16.64
CA PRO A 17 -0.91 -0.32 16.38
C PRO A 17 -1.28 0.85 15.45
N ALA A 18 -0.76 2.05 15.74
CA ALA A 18 -1.08 3.26 15.00
C ALA A 18 -0.89 3.09 13.47
N GLN A 19 0.03 2.22 13.06
CA GLN A 19 0.25 1.79 11.67
C GLN A 19 -0.95 1.07 11.03
N ALA A 20 -1.66 0.21 11.75
CA ALA A 20 -2.87 -0.42 11.25
C ALA A 20 -4.01 0.61 11.10
N GLN A 21 -4.03 1.62 11.97
CA GLN A 21 -5.03 2.67 11.93
C GLN A 21 -4.82 3.68 10.78
N ILE A 22 -3.57 4.01 10.43
CA ILE A 22 -3.30 4.88 9.27
C ILE A 22 -3.61 4.15 7.95
N GLY A 23 -3.23 2.88 7.84
CA GLY A 23 -3.52 2.08 6.64
C GLY A 23 -5.03 1.96 6.37
N GLN A 24 -5.83 1.78 7.43
CA GLN A 24 -7.29 1.72 7.30
C GLN A 24 -7.89 3.07 6.86
N GLN A 25 -7.41 4.20 7.39
CA GLN A 25 -7.88 5.53 6.97
C GLN A 25 -7.54 5.80 5.50
N VAL A 26 -6.36 5.38 5.04
CA VAL A 26 -5.95 5.48 3.64
C VAL A 26 -6.88 4.65 2.74
N LEU A 27 -7.16 3.39 3.12
CA LEU A 27 -8.08 2.53 2.38
C LEU A 27 -9.49 3.13 2.30
N GLU A 28 -10.02 3.67 3.39
CA GLU A 28 -11.33 4.32 3.40
C GLU A 28 -11.37 5.56 2.49
N ALA A 29 -10.30 6.36 2.46
CA ALA A 29 -10.20 7.51 1.58
C ALA A 29 -10.10 7.09 0.10
N LEU A 30 -9.33 6.04 -0.20
CA LEU A 30 -9.20 5.46 -1.55
C LEU A 30 -10.54 4.94 -2.07
N GLN A 31 -11.29 4.19 -1.26
CA GLN A 31 -12.61 3.66 -1.61
C GLN A 31 -13.63 4.77 -1.91
N LYS A 32 -13.48 5.93 -1.26
CA LYS A 32 -14.32 7.12 -1.50
C LYS A 32 -13.83 7.97 -2.68
N GLY A 33 -12.65 7.69 -3.23
CA GLY A 33 -11.98 8.56 -4.20
C GLY A 33 -11.60 9.93 -3.62
N ASP A 34 -11.45 10.04 -2.30
CA ASP A 34 -11.21 11.29 -1.60
C ASP A 34 -9.71 11.65 -1.61
N ARG A 35 -9.28 12.27 -2.71
CA ARG A 35 -7.90 12.69 -2.95
C ARG A 35 -7.39 13.68 -1.90
N ALA A 36 -8.27 14.55 -1.41
CA ALA A 36 -7.90 15.54 -0.39
C ALA A 36 -7.60 14.86 0.94
N ALA A 37 -8.42 13.87 1.33
CA ALA A 37 -8.17 13.07 2.52
C ALA A 37 -6.87 12.26 2.42
N ILE A 38 -6.59 11.63 1.26
CA ILE A 38 -5.33 10.89 1.04
C ILE A 38 -4.13 11.83 1.20
N LYS A 39 -4.17 13.00 0.56
CA LYS A 39 -3.11 13.99 0.69
C LYS A 39 -2.93 14.46 2.13
N GLN A 40 -4.03 14.75 2.83
CA GLN A 40 -3.98 15.17 4.22
C GLN A 40 -3.38 14.09 5.13
N LEU A 41 -3.69 12.81 4.90
CA LEU A 41 -3.14 11.68 5.64
C LEU A 41 -1.62 11.57 5.41
N ILE A 42 -1.15 11.76 4.17
CA ILE A 42 0.29 11.80 3.84
C ILE A 42 0.97 12.96 4.57
N ASP A 43 0.45 14.18 4.41
CA ASP A 43 1.06 15.39 4.97
C ASP A 43 1.10 15.34 6.51
N SER A 44 0.09 14.74 7.14
CA SER A 44 -0.02 14.67 8.61
C SER A 44 0.75 13.49 9.23
N ASN A 45 1.17 12.50 8.43
CA ASN A 45 1.84 11.29 8.90
C ASN A 45 3.12 10.97 8.09
N PRO A 46 4.10 11.89 8.03
CA PRO A 46 5.29 11.74 7.19
C PRO A 46 6.16 10.53 7.58
N THR A 47 6.08 10.07 8.84
CA THR A 47 6.83 8.89 9.33
C THR A 47 6.19 7.56 8.96
N GLU A 48 4.99 7.58 8.39
CA GLU A 48 4.24 6.38 7.99
C GLU A 48 4.18 6.21 6.47
N ALA A 49 5.11 6.85 5.74
CA ALA A 49 5.16 6.81 4.28
C ALA A 49 5.13 5.39 3.71
N GLY A 50 5.88 4.45 4.32
CA GLY A 50 5.88 3.04 3.93
C GLY A 50 4.53 2.35 4.11
N ALA A 51 3.90 2.51 5.27
CA ALA A 51 2.57 1.96 5.56
C ALA A 51 1.49 2.54 4.63
N ILE A 52 1.51 3.85 4.39
CA ILE A 52 0.58 4.53 3.46
C ILE A 52 0.80 4.02 2.03
N ALA A 53 2.04 3.96 1.56
CA ALA A 53 2.38 3.45 0.24
C ALA A 53 1.88 2.01 0.06
N ARG A 54 2.09 1.15 1.07
CA ARG A 54 1.62 -0.24 1.06
C ARG A 54 0.10 -0.32 0.93
N SER A 55 -0.66 0.46 1.70
CA SER A 55 -2.12 0.50 1.60
C SER A 55 -2.60 0.95 0.22
N ILE A 56 -1.92 1.93 -0.39
CA ILE A 56 -2.25 2.39 -1.73
C ILE A 56 -1.97 1.29 -2.77
N VAL A 57 -0.79 0.66 -2.75
CA VAL A 57 -0.44 -0.42 -3.70
C VAL A 57 -1.41 -1.59 -3.58
N SER A 58 -1.75 -1.98 -2.34
CA SER A 58 -2.72 -3.05 -2.08
C SER A 58 -4.10 -2.74 -2.68
N PHE A 59 -4.61 -1.52 -2.48
CA PHE A 59 -5.87 -1.08 -3.08
C PHE A 59 -5.82 -1.05 -4.60
N VAL A 60 -4.72 -0.52 -5.18
CA VAL A 60 -4.55 -0.47 -6.63
C VAL A 60 -4.55 -1.87 -7.21
N ARG A 61 -3.78 -2.81 -6.64
CA ARG A 61 -3.74 -4.21 -7.08
C ARG A 61 -5.13 -4.83 -7.11
N GLU A 62 -5.92 -4.65 -6.07
CA GLU A 62 -7.28 -5.21 -5.98
C GLU A 62 -8.28 -4.52 -6.91
N SER A 63 -7.98 -3.30 -7.33
CA SER A 63 -8.87 -2.49 -8.15
C SER A 63 -8.56 -2.53 -9.64
N VAL A 64 -7.37 -2.98 -10.07
CA VAL A 64 -7.03 -3.12 -11.50
C VAL A 64 -8.01 -4.08 -12.18
N PRO A 65 -8.59 -3.75 -13.37
CA PRO A 65 -8.34 -2.58 -14.24
C PRO A 65 -9.27 -1.37 -14.01
N ASN A 66 -10.05 -1.35 -12.94
CA ASN A 66 -11.10 -0.36 -12.75
C ASN A 66 -10.52 1.05 -12.54
N ASN A 67 -10.98 2.01 -13.34
CA ASN A 67 -10.61 3.43 -13.24
C ASN A 67 -9.08 3.68 -13.30
N PRO A 68 -8.44 3.40 -14.45
CA PRO A 68 -6.98 3.44 -14.60
C PRO A 68 -6.39 4.83 -14.34
N ASP A 69 -7.12 5.91 -14.61
CA ASP A 69 -6.67 7.28 -14.33
C ASP A 69 -6.51 7.53 -12.83
N PHE A 70 -7.52 7.17 -12.03
CA PHE A 70 -7.43 7.31 -10.58
C PHE A 70 -6.32 6.44 -9.99
N LEU A 71 -6.24 5.17 -10.41
CA LEU A 71 -5.23 4.23 -9.93
C LEU A 71 -3.81 4.66 -10.34
N GLY A 72 -3.65 5.23 -11.53
CA GLY A 72 -2.39 5.78 -12.03
C GLY A 72 -1.86 6.91 -11.14
N GLU A 73 -2.71 7.87 -10.78
CA GLU A 73 -2.33 8.95 -9.87
C GLU A 73 -1.98 8.45 -8.46
N GLN A 74 -2.71 7.44 -7.96
CA GLN A 74 -2.38 6.84 -6.67
C GLN A 74 -1.02 6.14 -6.71
N MET A 75 -0.67 5.50 -7.83
CA MET A 75 0.65 4.92 -8.01
C MET A 75 1.76 5.97 -8.13
N GLU A 76 1.52 7.12 -8.77
CA GLU A 76 2.47 8.23 -8.77
C GLU A 76 2.75 8.73 -7.34
N THR A 77 1.70 8.78 -6.51
CA THR A 77 1.83 9.10 -5.08
C THR A 77 2.71 8.07 -4.35
N VAL A 78 2.53 6.77 -4.63
CA VAL A 78 3.39 5.71 -4.09
C VAL A 78 4.85 5.93 -4.47
N SER A 79 5.16 6.22 -5.74
CA SER A 79 6.53 6.47 -6.18
C SER A 79 7.19 7.61 -5.40
N THR A 80 6.42 8.66 -5.07
CA THR A 80 6.91 9.77 -4.24
C THR A 80 7.17 9.33 -2.80
N LEU A 81 6.25 8.57 -2.19
CA LEU A 81 6.37 8.07 -0.82
C LEU A 81 7.57 7.13 -0.64
N CYS A 82 7.87 6.29 -1.64
CA CYS A 82 9.01 5.38 -1.60
C CYS A 82 10.37 6.09 -1.73
N GLY A 83 10.39 7.34 -2.20
CA GLY A 83 11.59 8.19 -2.14
C GLY A 83 11.89 8.73 -0.73
N GLY A 84 10.96 8.57 0.22
CA GLY A 84 11.11 8.97 1.62
C GLY A 84 11.71 7.89 2.52
N ASP A 85 11.62 8.11 3.84
CA ASP A 85 12.12 7.17 4.86
C ASP A 85 11.11 6.02 5.05
N VAL A 86 11.38 4.89 4.39
CA VAL A 86 10.57 3.66 4.49
C VAL A 86 11.23 2.72 5.49
N LYS A 87 10.51 2.43 6.59
CA LYS A 87 10.95 1.49 7.62
C LYS A 87 11.10 0.08 7.05
N ALA A 88 12.04 -0.72 7.55
CA ALA A 88 12.34 -2.05 7.02
C ALA A 88 11.12 -3.01 7.01
N ASP A 89 10.29 -2.97 8.06
CA ASP A 89 9.07 -3.80 8.14
C ASP A 89 8.04 -3.38 7.07
N ASP A 90 7.90 -2.07 6.84
CA ASP A 90 7.02 -1.54 5.81
C ASP A 90 7.58 -1.83 4.40
N ALA A 91 8.90 -1.76 4.22
CA ALA A 91 9.58 -2.07 2.96
C ALA A 91 9.32 -3.52 2.54
N THR A 92 9.41 -4.47 3.47
CA THR A 92 9.15 -5.89 3.18
C THR A 92 7.71 -6.10 2.72
N GLY A 93 6.74 -5.52 3.45
CA GLY A 93 5.33 -5.61 3.08
C GLY A 93 5.03 -4.92 1.74
N LEU A 94 5.61 -3.75 1.51
CA LEU A 94 5.45 -2.99 0.27
C LEU A 94 6.05 -3.72 -0.94
N ALA A 95 7.21 -4.36 -0.80
CA ALA A 95 7.81 -5.18 -1.86
C ALA A 95 6.88 -6.34 -2.28
N GLN A 96 6.23 -7.00 -1.31
CA GLN A 96 5.25 -8.05 -1.58
C GLN A 96 4.02 -7.52 -2.31
N GLU A 97 3.48 -6.36 -1.89
CA GLU A 97 2.34 -5.73 -2.57
C GLU A 97 2.71 -5.32 -4.00
N LEU A 98 3.90 -4.77 -4.22
CA LEU A 98 4.40 -4.40 -5.55
C LEU A 98 4.52 -5.63 -6.47
N ARG A 99 5.03 -6.76 -5.99
CA ARG A 99 5.02 -8.03 -6.76
C ARG A 99 3.61 -8.41 -7.18
N GLY A 100 2.68 -8.39 -6.23
CA GLY A 100 1.28 -8.72 -6.50
C GLY A 100 0.65 -7.77 -7.52
N LEU A 101 0.95 -6.47 -7.43
CA LEU A 101 0.49 -5.46 -8.38
C LEU A 101 1.01 -5.77 -9.79
N VAL A 102 2.28 -6.09 -9.97
CA VAL A 102 2.84 -6.41 -11.29
C VAL A 102 2.13 -7.60 -11.92
N SER A 103 1.91 -8.66 -11.15
CA SER A 103 1.15 -9.82 -11.63
C SER A 103 -0.26 -9.42 -12.06
N ALA A 104 -0.97 -8.62 -11.25
CA ALA A 104 -2.31 -8.14 -11.59
C ALA A 104 -2.33 -7.25 -12.84
N LEU A 105 -1.32 -6.39 -13.03
CA LEU A 105 -1.18 -5.56 -14.23
C LEU A 105 -0.89 -6.41 -15.48
N LYS A 106 -0.05 -7.44 -15.36
CA LYS A 106 0.24 -8.39 -16.46
C LYS A 106 -0.99 -9.21 -16.84
N GLU A 107 -1.70 -9.74 -15.85
CA GLU A 107 -2.95 -10.48 -16.06
C GLU A 107 -4.03 -9.59 -16.70
N SER A 108 -4.17 -8.35 -16.21
CA SER A 108 -5.09 -7.38 -16.79
C SER A 108 -4.74 -7.07 -18.24
N ALA A 109 -3.47 -6.85 -18.58
CA ALA A 109 -3.05 -6.57 -19.94
C ALA A 109 -3.33 -7.74 -20.90
N GLN A 110 -3.23 -8.98 -20.42
CA GLN A 110 -3.62 -10.16 -21.21
C GLN A 110 -5.14 -10.23 -21.45
N GLN A 111 -5.95 -9.74 -20.50
CA GLN A 111 -7.41 -9.77 -20.61
C GLN A 111 -7.97 -8.62 -21.44
N THR A 112 -7.43 -7.41 -21.29
CA THR A 112 -7.95 -6.20 -21.95
C THR A 112 -7.18 -5.83 -23.22
N GLY A 113 -5.95 -6.34 -23.38
CA GLY A 113 -5.02 -5.92 -24.42
C GLY A 113 -4.35 -4.57 -24.16
N GLU A 114 -4.65 -3.91 -23.03
CA GLU A 114 -4.14 -2.60 -22.68
C GLU A 114 -3.05 -2.69 -21.61
N GLN A 115 -1.90 -2.08 -21.86
CA GLN A 115 -0.83 -1.98 -20.88
C GLN A 115 -1.02 -0.76 -19.98
N ASN A 116 -0.96 -0.99 -18.67
CA ASN A 116 -1.00 0.07 -17.65
C ASN A 116 0.41 0.66 -17.42
N SER A 117 1.04 1.17 -18.47
CA SER A 117 2.47 1.56 -18.46
C SER A 117 2.79 2.64 -17.43
N ALA A 118 1.86 3.56 -17.13
CA ALA A 118 2.03 4.56 -16.08
C ALA A 118 2.13 3.94 -14.68
N MET A 119 1.26 2.96 -14.36
CA MET A 119 1.31 2.26 -13.08
C MET A 119 2.58 1.39 -12.96
N LEU A 120 3.02 0.76 -14.06
CA LEU A 120 4.28 0.02 -14.10
C LEU A 120 5.49 0.94 -13.88
N ALA A 121 5.53 2.11 -14.52
CA ALA A 121 6.59 3.09 -14.33
C ALA A 121 6.68 3.59 -12.88
N SER A 122 5.52 3.87 -12.25
CA SER A 122 5.47 4.24 -10.84
C SER A 122 5.87 3.09 -9.90
N ALA A 123 5.47 1.85 -10.21
CA ALA A 123 5.89 0.66 -9.46
C ALA A 123 7.41 0.44 -9.57
N LEU A 124 7.99 0.63 -10.75
CA LEU A 124 9.45 0.64 -10.99
C LEU A 124 10.17 1.69 -10.15
N GLY A 125 9.64 2.92 -10.10
CA GLY A 125 10.20 4.01 -9.30
C GLY A 125 10.27 3.64 -7.82
N CYS A 126 9.20 3.05 -7.28
CA CYS A 126 9.20 2.59 -5.89
C CYS A 126 10.11 1.37 -5.65
N ALA A 127 10.10 0.38 -6.57
CA ALA A 127 10.91 -0.82 -6.47
C ALA A 127 12.42 -0.54 -6.53
N GLY A 128 12.83 0.55 -7.19
CA GLY A 128 14.21 1.01 -7.23
C GLY A 128 14.67 1.76 -5.98
N SER A 129 13.78 2.02 -5.01
CA SER A 129 14.17 2.72 -3.77
C SER A 129 15.13 1.86 -2.93
N PRO A 130 16.12 2.46 -2.22
CA PRO A 130 17.10 1.71 -1.44
C PRO A 130 16.49 0.76 -0.41
N ALA A 131 15.39 1.19 0.24
CA ALA A 131 14.70 0.37 1.25
C ALA A 131 14.07 -0.89 0.63
N ILE A 132 13.47 -0.76 -0.56
CA ILE A 132 12.86 -1.90 -1.26
C ILE A 132 13.93 -2.82 -1.86
N VAL A 133 14.96 -2.26 -2.50
CA VAL A 133 16.09 -3.03 -3.03
C VAL A 133 16.81 -3.83 -1.93
N ALA A 134 16.90 -3.27 -0.71
CA ALA A 134 17.55 -3.95 0.41
C ALA A 134 16.80 -5.21 0.87
N VAL A 135 15.46 -5.22 0.79
CA VAL A 135 14.63 -6.36 1.21
C VAL A 135 14.28 -7.30 0.06
N ASP A 136 14.27 -6.77 -1.18
CA ASP A 136 13.91 -7.52 -2.37
C ASP A 136 14.66 -7.01 -3.62
N PRO A 137 15.93 -7.41 -3.80
CA PRO A 137 16.77 -6.92 -4.89
C PRO A 137 16.31 -7.38 -6.27
N GLU A 138 15.52 -8.46 -6.35
CA GLU A 138 15.04 -9.04 -7.62
C GLU A 138 13.75 -8.38 -8.10
N LEU A 139 13.07 -7.59 -7.26
CA LEU A 139 11.80 -6.95 -7.63
C LEU A 139 11.96 -6.01 -8.82
N TYR A 140 13.01 -5.18 -8.79
CA TYR A 140 13.30 -4.24 -9.87
C TYR A 140 13.54 -4.97 -11.19
N SER A 141 14.27 -6.08 -11.17
CA SER A 141 14.50 -6.93 -12.34
C SER A 141 13.19 -7.54 -12.86
N LEU A 142 12.30 -7.99 -11.96
CA LEU A 142 11.01 -8.58 -12.34
C LEU A 142 10.07 -7.58 -13.03
N LEU A 143 10.19 -6.31 -12.69
CA LEU A 143 9.46 -5.20 -13.32
C LEU A 143 10.03 -4.79 -14.69
N LEU A 144 11.31 -5.11 -14.98
CA LEU A 144 11.96 -4.81 -16.26
C LEU A 144 11.80 -5.90 -17.32
N VAL A 145 11.41 -7.10 -16.90
CA VAL A 145 11.20 -8.23 -17.82
C VAL A 145 9.73 -8.25 -18.21
N ASP A 146 9.44 -7.83 -19.44
CA ASP A 146 8.14 -8.03 -20.12
C ASP A 146 7.81 -9.53 -20.24
#